data_AF-A0A9D8XGA4-F1
#
_entry.id   AF-A0A9D8XGA4-F1
#
_cell.length_a   1.000
_cell.length_b   1.000
_cell.length_c   1.000
_cell.angle_alpha   90.00
_cell.angle_beta   90.00
_cell.angle_gamma   90.00
#
_symmetry.space_group_name_H-M   'P 1'
#
loop_
_entity.id
_entity.type
_entity.pdbx_description
1 polymer ?
#
loop_
_entity_poly.entity_id
_entity_poly.type
_entity_poly.pdbx_seq_one_letter_code
_entity_poly.pdbx_strand_id
1 'polypeptide(L)'
;MILDIARHKFYEGALYLFVVAMLSVVIAFVGIDDNIANATIAAAPLQPAMRDFMLMHPVWSAIIAATIIMITSLRMTRTTIIHSLFSVGSLATMSLSAVVMMGVGMHGNILSTLMVGFLLSEAIYRAGYCVHPEPTLHYMFTACMALGAMPLFDCSMLAPAIVAPLLLLLSSKKPREIIVGYIGLLVPIFAYSYIEWCLGHPMLDSVKQLWVGMLTPSALADVDYLSIPRLVMLGAVMFVQICTSLIYFNDRLSISLTARQIWRQLQILVLLLTTCFVLLPSTTPASFMSIGLCISLMAPLLLFKIEGAGSMIAFYTLLGIALWAI
;
A
#
# COMPACT_ATOMS: atom_id res chain seq x y z
N MET A 1 7.39 20.84 -25.23
CA MET A 1 7.12 19.44 -25.62
C MET A 1 8.18 18.47 -25.08
N ILE A 2 8.66 18.67 -23.84
CA ILE A 2 9.80 17.90 -23.26
C ILE A 2 9.45 17.20 -21.92
N LEU A 3 8.27 17.46 -21.33
CA LEU A 3 7.90 16.94 -19.99
C LEU A 3 6.59 16.13 -19.99
N ASP A 4 6.25 15.44 -21.07
CA ASP A 4 5.03 14.62 -21.11
C ASP A 4 5.12 13.45 -20.10
N ILE A 5 4.54 13.64 -18.91
CA ILE A 5 4.58 12.71 -17.75
C ILE A 5 3.99 11.33 -18.12
N ALA A 6 3.05 11.30 -19.08
CA ALA A 6 2.51 10.06 -19.61
C ALA A 6 3.59 9.18 -20.29
N ARG A 7 4.64 9.82 -20.83
CA ARG A 7 5.78 9.17 -21.52
C ARG A 7 7.11 9.48 -20.82
N HIS A 8 7.14 9.43 -19.49
CA HIS A 8 8.39 9.61 -18.76
C HIS A 8 9.49 8.69 -19.26
N LYS A 9 10.63 9.28 -19.61
CA LYS A 9 11.88 8.55 -19.77
C LYS A 9 12.40 8.13 -18.40
N PHE A 10 13.07 6.99 -18.33
CA PHE A 10 13.51 6.36 -17.07
C PHE A 10 14.24 7.29 -16.10
N TYR A 11 15.06 8.20 -16.61
CA TYR A 11 15.81 9.15 -15.78
C TYR A 11 14.93 10.19 -15.07
N GLU A 12 13.81 10.61 -15.67
CA GLU A 12 12.93 11.63 -15.07
C GLU A 12 12.15 11.04 -13.90
N GLY A 13 11.55 9.86 -14.10
CA GLY A 13 10.86 9.15 -13.02
C GLY A 13 11.81 8.84 -11.84
N ALA A 14 13.03 8.40 -12.14
CA ALA A 14 14.03 8.11 -11.11
C ALA A 14 14.45 9.35 -10.31
N LEU A 15 14.60 10.49 -11.00
CA LEU A 15 14.90 11.76 -10.35
C LEU A 15 13.75 12.22 -9.44
N TYR A 16 12.50 12.15 -9.91
CA TYR A 16 11.34 12.49 -9.07
C TYR A 16 11.23 11.59 -7.84
N LEU A 17 11.44 10.29 -8.00
CA LEU A 17 11.47 9.37 -6.87
C LEU A 17 12.59 9.74 -5.90
N PHE A 18 13.80 10.03 -6.39
CA PHE A 18 14.92 10.40 -5.54
C PHE A 18 14.63 11.69 -4.77
N VAL A 19 14.04 12.70 -5.42
CA VAL A 19 13.65 13.95 -4.77
C VAL A 19 12.57 13.72 -3.71
N VAL A 20 11.55 12.92 -4.01
CA VAL A 20 10.49 12.58 -3.04
C VAL A 20 11.07 11.76 -1.86
N ALA A 21 11.97 10.82 -2.13
CA ALA A 21 12.65 10.06 -1.10
C ALA A 21 13.51 10.97 -0.21
N MET A 22 14.28 11.90 -0.80
CA MET A 22 15.07 12.87 -0.03
C MET A 22 14.18 13.83 0.78
N LEU A 23 13.06 14.30 0.21
CA LEU A 23 12.08 15.09 0.96
C LEU A 23 11.51 14.30 2.13
N SER A 24 11.16 13.02 1.94
CA SER A 24 10.66 12.16 3.01
C SER A 24 11.68 11.95 4.14
N VAL A 25 12.98 11.88 3.80
CA VAL A 25 14.07 11.83 4.79
C VAL A 25 14.09 13.12 5.61
N VAL A 26 14.05 14.29 4.95
CA VAL A 26 14.05 15.59 5.64
C VAL A 26 12.83 15.73 6.57
N ILE A 27 11.66 15.26 6.12
CA ILE A 27 10.42 15.30 6.92
C ILE A 27 10.51 14.36 8.13
N ALA A 28 11.08 13.16 7.96
CA ALA A 28 11.30 12.23 9.09
C ALA A 28 12.18 12.82 10.20
N PHE A 29 13.01 13.83 9.89
CA PHE A 29 13.80 14.57 10.88
C PHE A 29 13.07 15.77 11.49
N VAL A 30 12.10 16.37 10.80
CA VAL A 30 11.38 17.58 11.26
C VAL A 30 10.11 17.25 12.04
N GLY A 31 9.48 16.09 11.79
CA GLY A 31 8.13 15.76 12.27
C GLY A 31 8.04 14.69 13.36
N ILE A 32 8.96 14.62 14.32
CA ILE A 32 8.73 13.81 15.54
C ILE A 32 7.76 14.59 16.44
N ASP A 33 6.48 14.62 16.08
CA ASP A 33 5.42 15.09 16.97
C ASP A 33 4.95 13.92 17.84
N ASP A 34 5.52 13.85 19.05
CA ASP A 34 5.28 12.82 20.07
C ASP A 34 3.79 12.64 20.44
N ASN A 35 2.93 13.61 20.16
CA ASN A 35 1.51 13.58 20.51
C ASN A 35 0.65 12.73 19.56
N ILE A 36 1.06 12.56 18.30
CA ILE A 36 0.30 11.79 17.29
C ILE A 36 0.73 10.32 17.26
N ALA A 37 1.98 10.03 17.65
CA ALA A 37 2.53 8.67 17.75
C ALA A 37 1.90 7.84 18.89
N ASN A 38 1.15 8.49 19.79
CA ASN A 38 0.44 7.85 20.91
C ASN A 38 -1.05 7.57 20.62
N ALA A 39 -1.54 7.88 19.41
CA ALA A 39 -2.96 7.89 19.09
C ALA A 39 -3.56 6.50 18.74
N THR A 40 -2.77 5.42 18.76
CA THR A 40 -3.29 4.04 18.66
C THR A 40 -3.35 3.41 20.06
N ILE A 41 -4.54 3.39 20.64
CA ILE A 41 -4.82 2.87 22.00
C ILE A 41 -4.47 1.37 22.13
N ALA A 42 -4.50 0.62 21.01
CA ALA A 42 -4.02 -0.75 20.92
C ALA A 42 -2.91 -0.85 19.86
N ALA A 43 -1.65 -0.77 20.30
CA ALA A 43 -0.49 -0.92 19.43
C ALA A 43 -0.43 -2.35 18.85
N ALA A 44 -0.15 -2.45 17.55
CA ALA A 44 0.15 -3.72 16.91
C ALA A 44 1.42 -4.33 17.53
N PRO A 45 1.59 -5.66 17.52
CA PRO A 45 2.63 -6.32 18.30
C PRO A 45 4.05 -5.82 18.00
N LEU A 46 4.36 -5.54 16.73
CA LEU A 46 5.70 -5.11 16.31
C LEU A 46 5.85 -3.59 16.22
N GLN A 47 4.74 -2.85 16.29
CA GLN A 47 4.71 -1.39 16.23
C GLN A 47 5.51 -0.69 17.35
N PRO A 48 5.46 -1.11 18.64
CA PRO A 48 6.24 -0.45 19.68
C PRO A 48 7.75 -0.63 19.48
N ALA A 49 8.20 -1.83 19.07
CA ALA A 49 9.62 -2.08 18.80
C ALA A 49 10.16 -1.22 17.64
N MET A 50 9.35 -1.00 16.60
CA MET A 50 9.71 -0.10 15.49
C MET A 50 9.77 1.36 15.93
N ARG A 51 8.85 1.78 16.80
CA ARG A 51 8.84 3.12 17.36
C ARG A 51 10.07 3.37 18.23
N ASP A 52 10.42 2.42 19.09
CA ASP A 52 11.61 2.52 19.94
C ASP A 52 12.90 2.59 19.10
N PHE A 53 12.96 1.82 18.01
CA PHE A 53 14.07 1.91 17.05
C PHE A 53 14.17 3.29 16.39
N MET A 54 13.02 3.89 16.02
CA MET A 54 12.98 5.23 15.43
C MET A 54 13.48 6.30 16.42
N LEU A 55 13.13 6.19 17.69
CA LEU A 55 13.57 7.11 18.75
C LEU A 55 15.07 6.98 19.04
N MET A 56 15.61 5.75 19.06
CA MET A 56 17.04 5.52 19.32
C MET A 56 17.94 5.87 18.12
N HIS A 57 17.44 5.67 16.89
CA HIS A 57 18.23 5.82 15.67
C HIS A 57 17.46 6.56 14.55
N PRO A 58 17.28 7.90 14.66
CA PRO A 58 16.50 8.68 13.70
C PRO A 58 17.12 8.72 12.29
N VAL A 59 18.45 8.75 12.20
CA VAL A 59 19.14 8.78 10.89
C VAL A 59 18.97 7.46 10.14
N TRP A 60 19.14 6.34 10.84
CA TRP A 60 19.03 5.02 10.23
C TRP A 60 17.58 4.70 9.85
N SER A 61 16.61 5.09 10.68
CA SER A 61 15.19 4.92 10.36
C SER A 61 14.77 5.75 9.13
N ALA A 62 15.28 6.98 8.96
CA ALA A 62 15.01 7.79 7.78
C ALA A 62 15.62 7.19 6.50
N ILE A 63 16.85 6.67 6.56
CA ILE A 63 17.48 5.96 5.42
C ILE A 63 16.66 4.72 5.06
N ILE A 64 16.26 3.94 6.06
CA ILE A 64 15.42 2.75 5.85
C ILE A 64 14.08 3.14 5.21
N ALA A 65 13.41 4.17 5.72
CA ALA A 65 12.16 4.68 5.15
C ALA A 65 12.31 5.07 3.67
N ALA A 66 13.36 5.82 3.33
CA ALA A 66 13.65 6.21 1.95
C ALA A 66 13.88 5.01 1.02
N THR A 67 14.65 4.01 1.50
CA THR A 67 14.87 2.78 0.73
C THR A 67 13.58 1.99 0.53
N ILE A 68 12.70 1.96 1.53
CA ILE A 68 11.41 1.27 1.44
C ILE A 68 10.51 1.94 0.41
N ILE A 69 10.41 3.28 0.42
CA ILE A 69 9.64 4.03 -0.58
C ILE A 69 10.18 3.73 -1.98
N MET A 70 11.51 3.78 -2.14
CA MET A 70 12.15 3.51 -3.42
C MET A 70 11.87 2.11 -3.95
N ILE A 71 12.05 1.09 -3.09
CA ILE A 71 11.82 -0.31 -3.48
C ILE A 71 10.33 -0.53 -3.79
N THR A 72 9.43 -0.01 -2.96
CA THR A 72 7.98 -0.12 -3.13
C THR A 72 7.55 0.46 -4.50
N SER A 73 7.97 1.68 -4.81
CA SER A 73 7.63 2.33 -6.07
C SER A 73 8.23 1.64 -7.30
N LEU A 74 9.47 1.12 -7.19
CA LEU A 74 10.09 0.32 -8.26
C LEU A 74 9.34 -0.99 -8.50
N ARG A 75 8.93 -1.68 -7.42
CA ARG A 75 8.16 -2.93 -7.51
C ARG A 75 6.81 -2.69 -8.17
N MET A 76 6.07 -1.67 -7.73
CA MET A 76 4.80 -1.28 -8.35
C MET A 76 4.97 -1.01 -9.85
N THR A 77 5.99 -0.25 -10.23
CA THR A 77 6.25 0.06 -11.65
C THR A 77 6.62 -1.18 -12.46
N ARG A 78 7.42 -2.08 -11.87
CA ARG A 78 7.76 -3.36 -12.49
C ARG A 78 6.52 -4.23 -12.71
N THR A 79 5.56 -4.26 -11.79
CA THR A 79 4.28 -4.99 -12.00
C THR A 79 3.55 -4.49 -13.24
N THR A 80 3.51 -3.17 -13.42
CA THR A 80 2.80 -2.53 -14.54
C THR A 80 3.41 -2.85 -15.89
N ILE A 81 4.75 -2.92 -15.95
CA ILE A 81 5.49 -3.23 -17.18
C ILE A 81 5.37 -4.72 -17.53
N ILE A 82 5.65 -5.62 -16.57
CA ILE A 82 5.71 -7.07 -16.85
C ILE A 82 4.38 -7.60 -17.34
N HIS A 83 3.27 -7.21 -16.69
CA HIS A 83 1.96 -7.69 -17.10
C HIS A 83 1.31 -6.82 -18.18
N SER A 84 2.07 -5.86 -18.75
CA SER A 84 1.61 -4.94 -19.78
C SER A 84 0.23 -4.35 -19.43
N LEU A 85 0.09 -3.86 -18.18
CA LEU A 85 -1.18 -3.29 -17.70
C LEU A 85 -1.63 -2.11 -18.58
N PHE A 86 -0.68 -1.47 -19.25
CA PHE A 86 -0.86 -0.36 -20.17
C PHE A 86 -0.21 -0.73 -21.51
N SER A 87 -0.81 -0.29 -22.62
CA SER A 87 -0.22 -0.48 -23.97
C SER A 87 1.08 0.31 -24.17
N VAL A 88 1.31 1.32 -23.33
CA VAL A 88 2.52 2.14 -23.29
C VAL A 88 3.24 1.90 -21.96
N GLY A 89 4.53 1.59 -22.01
CA GLY A 89 5.36 1.39 -20.82
C GLY A 89 5.56 2.69 -20.04
N SER A 90 4.57 3.08 -19.22
CA SER A 90 4.66 4.26 -18.36
C SER A 90 5.50 3.98 -17.13
N LEU A 91 6.24 5.00 -16.71
CA LEU A 91 6.87 5.07 -15.40
C LEU A 91 6.10 5.99 -14.43
N ALA A 92 4.92 6.51 -14.82
CA ALA A 92 4.09 7.37 -13.99
C ALA A 92 3.66 6.70 -12.67
N THR A 93 3.51 5.38 -12.66
CA THR A 93 3.26 4.60 -11.44
C THR A 93 4.34 4.84 -10.38
N MET A 94 5.59 5.04 -10.80
CA MET A 94 6.73 5.19 -9.89
C MET A 94 6.64 6.49 -9.11
N SER A 95 6.35 7.59 -9.79
CA SER A 95 6.23 8.91 -9.16
C SER A 95 4.93 9.03 -8.36
N LEU A 96 3.82 8.52 -8.88
CA LEU A 96 2.53 8.56 -8.17
C LEU A 96 2.56 7.76 -6.87
N SER A 97 3.16 6.57 -6.86
CA SER A 97 3.23 5.74 -5.66
C SER A 97 4.11 6.39 -4.60
N ALA A 98 5.20 7.05 -5.01
CA ALA A 98 6.04 7.82 -4.11
C ALA A 98 5.29 9.05 -3.53
N VAL A 99 4.52 9.78 -4.35
CA VAL A 99 3.71 10.93 -3.90
C VAL A 99 2.63 10.50 -2.90
N VAL A 100 1.97 9.37 -3.15
CA VAL A 100 0.97 8.82 -2.22
C VAL A 100 1.61 8.43 -0.89
N MET A 101 2.75 7.73 -0.93
CA MET A 101 3.48 7.33 0.27
C MET A 101 3.94 8.55 1.07
N MET A 102 4.39 9.59 0.38
CA MET A 102 4.82 10.85 1.00
C MET A 102 3.65 11.60 1.66
N GLY A 103 2.52 11.77 0.97
CA GLY A 103 1.42 12.59 1.50
C GLY A 103 0.48 11.89 2.49
N VAL A 104 0.36 10.56 2.43
CA VAL A 104 -0.53 9.77 3.33
C VAL A 104 0.24 8.93 4.35
N GLY A 105 1.45 8.47 4.00
CA GLY A 105 2.19 7.48 4.80
C GLY A 105 3.10 8.07 5.87
N MET A 106 3.39 9.37 5.83
CA MET A 106 4.42 10.03 6.66
C MET A 106 3.92 10.49 8.03
N HIS A 107 2.76 10.02 8.50
CA HIS A 107 2.15 10.48 9.74
C HIS A 107 2.00 9.35 10.77
N GLY A 108 2.37 9.62 12.01
CA GLY A 108 2.35 8.63 13.11
C GLY A 108 3.55 7.69 13.07
N ASN A 109 3.34 6.38 13.18
CA ASN A 109 4.41 5.38 13.15
C ASN A 109 4.91 5.11 11.71
N ILE A 110 5.67 6.06 11.17
CA ILE A 110 6.15 6.11 9.76
C ILE A 110 6.77 4.77 9.30
N LEU A 111 7.63 4.16 10.13
CA LEU A 111 8.30 2.91 9.73
C LEU A 111 7.30 1.75 9.57
N SER A 112 6.31 1.66 10.46
CA SER A 112 5.28 0.61 10.42
C SER A 112 4.34 0.77 9.24
N THR A 113 3.91 2.02 8.96
CA THR A 113 3.05 2.32 7.81
C THR A 113 3.78 1.94 6.51
N LEU A 114 5.02 2.42 6.33
CA LEU A 114 5.82 2.13 5.13
C LEU A 114 6.08 0.63 4.93
N MET A 115 6.27 -0.15 6.01
CA MET A 115 6.40 -1.60 5.90
C MET A 115 5.12 -2.28 5.40
N VAL A 116 3.95 -1.84 5.87
CA VAL A 116 2.66 -2.33 5.34
C VAL A 116 2.57 -2.05 3.84
N GLY A 117 2.93 -0.84 3.41
CA GLY A 117 2.95 -0.48 1.98
C GLY A 117 3.91 -1.33 1.14
N PHE A 118 5.09 -1.62 1.67
CA PHE A 118 6.06 -2.50 1.03
C PHE A 118 5.53 -3.94 0.88
N LEU A 119 5.00 -4.51 1.96
CA LEU A 119 4.41 -5.85 1.95
C LEU A 119 3.23 -5.93 0.95
N LEU A 120 2.46 -4.85 0.82
CA LEU A 120 1.37 -4.78 -0.15
C LEU A 120 1.88 -4.77 -1.58
N SER A 121 2.95 -4.04 -1.85
CA SER A 121 3.59 -4.04 -3.17
C SER A 121 4.15 -5.41 -3.55
N GLU A 122 4.73 -6.14 -2.59
CA GLU A 122 5.20 -7.52 -2.80
C GLU A 122 4.03 -8.48 -3.03
N ALA A 123 2.94 -8.34 -2.27
CA ALA A 123 1.73 -9.14 -2.44
C ALA A 123 1.12 -8.94 -3.84
N ILE A 124 0.97 -7.70 -4.30
CA ILE A 124 0.43 -7.37 -5.63
C ILE A 124 1.39 -7.87 -6.73
N TYR A 125 2.69 -7.69 -6.55
CA TYR A 125 3.69 -8.16 -7.50
C TYR A 125 3.63 -9.67 -7.73
N ARG A 126 3.49 -10.43 -6.65
CA ARG A 126 3.42 -11.90 -6.69
C ARG A 126 2.04 -12.40 -7.12
N ALA A 127 0.98 -11.69 -6.76
CA ALA A 127 -0.39 -11.97 -7.21
C ALA A 127 -0.53 -11.88 -8.73
N GLY A 128 0.17 -10.93 -9.39
CA GLY A 128 0.16 -10.81 -10.85
C GLY A 128 0.62 -12.09 -11.56
N TYR A 129 1.67 -12.76 -11.04
CA TYR A 129 2.14 -14.02 -11.59
C TYR A 129 1.14 -15.17 -11.41
N CYS A 130 0.31 -15.12 -10.36
CA CYS A 130 -0.69 -16.15 -10.09
C CYS A 130 -1.85 -16.15 -11.10
N VAL A 131 -1.99 -15.08 -11.91
CA VAL A 131 -2.99 -15.01 -13.00
C VAL A 131 -2.58 -15.88 -14.20
N HIS A 132 -1.30 -16.19 -14.34
CA HIS A 132 -0.82 -17.05 -15.42
C HIS A 132 -1.13 -18.53 -15.13
N PRO A 133 -1.42 -19.34 -16.16
CA PRO A 133 -1.87 -20.74 -16.01
C PRO A 133 -0.80 -21.72 -15.49
N GLU A 134 0.45 -21.27 -15.38
CA GLU A 134 1.58 -22.05 -14.90
C GLU A 134 1.54 -22.27 -13.37
N PRO A 135 2.16 -23.34 -12.84
CA PRO A 135 2.16 -23.61 -11.41
C PRO A 135 2.92 -22.53 -10.64
N THR A 136 2.18 -21.69 -9.91
CA THR A 136 2.68 -20.49 -9.22
C THR A 136 2.67 -20.66 -7.70
N LEU A 137 2.84 -21.89 -7.22
CA LEU A 137 2.74 -22.25 -5.79
C LEU A 137 3.66 -21.40 -4.90
N HIS A 138 4.89 -21.16 -5.35
CA HIS A 138 5.82 -20.27 -4.65
C HIS A 138 5.33 -18.82 -4.60
N TYR A 139 4.79 -18.30 -5.70
CA TYR A 139 4.27 -16.92 -5.75
C TYR A 139 3.02 -16.75 -4.88
N MET A 140 2.13 -17.75 -4.87
CA MET A 140 0.94 -17.74 -4.00
C MET A 140 1.34 -17.78 -2.52
N PHE A 141 2.26 -18.68 -2.14
CA PHE A 141 2.76 -18.77 -0.77
C PHE A 141 3.34 -17.43 -0.30
N THR A 142 4.22 -16.85 -1.11
CA THR A 142 4.93 -15.62 -0.76
C THR A 142 4.03 -14.38 -0.79
N ALA A 143 3.03 -14.33 -1.69
CA ALA A 143 2.01 -13.28 -1.68
C ALA A 143 1.16 -13.34 -0.41
N CYS A 144 0.68 -14.53 -0.04
CA CYS A 144 -0.11 -14.74 1.17
C CYS A 144 0.72 -14.52 2.44
N MET A 145 2.01 -14.87 2.43
CA MET A 145 2.94 -14.58 3.51
C MET A 145 3.15 -13.08 3.71
N ALA A 146 3.27 -12.31 2.62
CA ALA A 146 3.35 -10.85 2.71
C ALA A 146 2.04 -10.25 3.28
N LEU A 147 0.87 -10.73 2.84
CA LEU A 147 -0.43 -10.32 3.38
C LEU A 147 -0.59 -10.68 4.85
N GLY A 148 -0.21 -11.90 5.25
CA GLY A 148 -0.29 -12.38 6.63
C GLY A 148 0.69 -11.69 7.59
N ALA A 149 1.74 -11.06 7.07
CA ALA A 149 2.68 -10.27 7.86
C ALA A 149 2.19 -8.84 8.14
N MET A 150 1.30 -8.27 7.31
CA MET A 150 0.80 -6.89 7.49
C MET A 150 0.17 -6.62 8.86
N PRO A 151 -0.68 -7.51 9.42
CA PRO A 151 -1.34 -7.25 10.70
C PRO A 151 -0.36 -7.09 11.87
N LEU A 152 0.84 -7.67 11.76
CA LEU A 152 1.88 -7.56 12.79
C LEU A 152 2.40 -6.12 12.92
N PHE A 153 2.38 -5.36 11.82
CA PHE A 153 2.81 -3.97 11.76
C PHE A 153 1.67 -2.99 12.05
N ASP A 154 0.44 -3.33 11.65
CA ASP A 154 -0.75 -2.53 11.92
C ASP A 154 -2.00 -3.44 12.06
N CYS A 155 -2.66 -3.40 13.22
CA CYS A 155 -3.85 -4.20 13.53
C CYS A 155 -4.99 -4.00 12.52
N SER A 156 -5.13 -2.80 11.94
CA SER A 156 -6.17 -2.48 10.96
C SER A 156 -6.08 -3.34 9.69
N MET A 157 -4.90 -3.89 9.40
CA MET A 157 -4.65 -4.72 8.23
C MET A 157 -5.12 -6.16 8.41
N LEU A 158 -5.59 -6.56 9.60
CA LEU A 158 -6.08 -7.92 9.86
C LEU A 158 -7.24 -8.31 8.95
N ALA A 159 -8.24 -7.43 8.81
CA ALA A 159 -9.38 -7.70 7.92
C ALA A 159 -8.98 -7.75 6.44
N PRO A 160 -8.21 -6.79 5.89
CA PRO A 160 -7.59 -6.93 4.58
C PRO A 160 -6.82 -8.22 4.38
N ALA A 161 -6.01 -8.62 5.37
CA ALA A 161 -5.18 -9.82 5.29
C ALA A 161 -6.02 -11.11 5.24
N ILE A 162 -7.19 -11.15 5.89
CA ILE A 162 -8.10 -12.30 5.82
C ILE A 162 -8.81 -12.35 4.47
N VAL A 163 -9.21 -11.19 3.93
CA VAL A 163 -10.12 -11.16 2.77
C VAL A 163 -9.38 -11.05 1.43
N ALA A 164 -8.23 -10.37 1.35
CA ALA A 164 -7.39 -10.32 0.16
C ALA A 164 -6.95 -11.70 -0.39
N PRO A 165 -6.53 -12.69 0.43
CA PRO A 165 -6.23 -14.02 -0.08
C PRO A 165 -7.49 -14.71 -0.61
N LEU A 166 -8.69 -14.48 -0.05
CA LEU A 166 -9.92 -15.05 -0.63
C LEU A 166 -10.10 -14.65 -2.10
N LEU A 167 -9.73 -13.44 -2.49
CA LEU A 167 -9.75 -12.99 -3.90
C LEU A 167 -8.73 -13.71 -4.78
N LEU A 168 -7.52 -13.94 -4.25
CA LEU A 168 -6.48 -14.73 -4.94
C LEU A 168 -6.94 -16.19 -5.10
N LEU A 169 -7.56 -16.73 -4.06
CA LEU A 169 -8.08 -18.10 -4.01
C LEU A 169 -9.27 -18.33 -4.93
N LEU A 170 -10.20 -17.36 -5.03
CA LEU A 170 -11.30 -17.35 -6.00
C LEU A 170 -10.81 -17.37 -7.46
N SER A 171 -9.56 -16.97 -7.69
CA SER A 171 -8.94 -16.94 -9.01
C SER A 171 -8.15 -18.22 -9.34
N SER A 172 -7.71 -18.97 -8.33
CA SER A 172 -6.93 -20.21 -8.47
C SER A 172 -7.82 -21.44 -8.67
N LYS A 173 -7.68 -22.12 -9.82
CA LYS A 173 -8.51 -23.28 -10.20
C LYS A 173 -8.05 -24.62 -9.58
N LYS A 174 -7.12 -24.65 -8.61
CA LYS A 174 -6.57 -25.90 -8.05
C LYS A 174 -6.54 -25.88 -6.51
N PRO A 175 -7.05 -26.93 -5.82
CA PRO A 175 -7.15 -26.97 -4.36
C PRO A 175 -5.80 -26.91 -3.64
N ARG A 176 -4.73 -27.39 -4.28
CA ARG A 176 -3.36 -27.34 -3.73
C ARG A 176 -2.84 -25.91 -3.52
N GLU A 177 -3.18 -24.99 -4.42
CA GLU A 177 -2.75 -23.58 -4.32
C GLU A 177 -3.50 -22.89 -3.19
N ILE A 178 -4.73 -23.34 -2.93
CA ILE A 178 -5.54 -22.85 -1.83
C ILE A 178 -4.92 -23.18 -0.48
N ILE A 179 -4.57 -24.45 -0.29
CA ILE A 179 -3.91 -24.93 0.93
C ILE A 179 -2.62 -24.15 1.18
N VAL A 180 -1.80 -23.96 0.14
CA VAL A 180 -0.52 -23.25 0.26
C VAL A 180 -0.71 -21.76 0.57
N GLY A 181 -1.75 -21.12 0.00
CA GLY A 181 -2.11 -19.76 0.34
C GLY A 181 -2.47 -19.60 1.82
N TYR A 182 -3.30 -20.50 2.36
CA TYR A 182 -3.65 -20.50 3.79
C TYR A 182 -2.44 -20.74 4.69
N ILE A 183 -1.55 -21.67 4.32
CA ILE A 183 -0.30 -21.90 5.07
C ILE A 183 0.54 -20.61 5.04
N GLY A 184 0.74 -19.99 3.87
CA GLY A 184 1.47 -18.74 3.74
C GLY A 184 0.91 -17.62 4.60
N LEU A 185 -0.41 -17.47 4.65
CA LEU A 185 -1.09 -16.46 5.46
C LEU A 185 -0.89 -16.66 6.96
N LEU A 186 -0.96 -17.91 7.43
CA LEU A 186 -0.92 -18.24 8.85
C LEU A 186 0.50 -18.25 9.43
N VAL A 187 1.51 -18.55 8.61
CA VAL A 187 2.92 -18.69 9.05
C VAL A 187 3.45 -17.46 9.79
N PRO A 188 3.29 -16.20 9.32
CA PRO A 188 3.79 -15.02 10.03
C PRO A 188 3.18 -14.86 11.43
N ILE A 189 1.86 -15.08 11.54
CA ILE A 189 1.12 -14.96 12.79
C ILE A 189 1.58 -16.05 13.78
N PHE A 190 1.71 -17.29 13.31
CA PHE A 190 2.20 -18.40 14.13
C PHE A 190 3.66 -18.22 14.53
N ALA A 191 4.53 -17.77 13.64
CA ALA A 191 5.94 -17.52 13.94
C ALA A 191 6.09 -16.48 15.04
N TYR A 192 5.33 -15.38 14.97
CA TYR A 192 5.33 -14.37 16.04
C TYR A 192 4.78 -14.94 17.36
N SER A 193 3.65 -15.66 17.32
CA SER A 193 3.09 -16.28 18.53
C SER A 193 4.04 -17.31 19.18
N TYR A 194 4.87 -17.98 18.38
CA TYR A 194 5.87 -18.92 18.87
C TYR A 194 7.04 -18.19 19.57
N ILE A 195 7.46 -17.03 19.05
CA ILE A 195 8.48 -16.20 19.70
C ILE A 195 7.96 -15.69 21.04
N GLU A 196 6.73 -15.17 21.08
CA GLU A 196 6.09 -14.72 22.33
C GLU A 196 5.92 -15.86 23.35
N TRP A 197 5.60 -17.07 22.87
CA TRP A 197 5.56 -18.25 23.71
C TRP A 197 6.93 -18.63 24.29
N CYS A 198 8.00 -18.51 23.51
CA CYS A 198 9.38 -18.69 23.99
C CYS A 198 9.77 -17.64 25.05
N LEU A 199 9.17 -16.44 25.00
CA LEU A 199 9.37 -15.38 25.99
C LEU A 199 8.53 -15.57 27.26
N GLY A 200 7.68 -16.62 27.31
CA GLY A 200 6.86 -16.96 28.47
C GLY A 200 5.42 -16.44 28.41
N HIS A 201 5.00 -15.82 27.29
CA HIS A 201 3.62 -15.39 27.10
C HIS A 201 2.73 -16.52 26.57
N PRO A 202 1.41 -16.51 26.85
CA PRO A 202 0.49 -17.45 26.23
C PRO A 202 0.44 -17.31 24.70
N MET A 203 0.52 -18.43 23.98
CA MET A 203 0.55 -18.45 22.50
C MET A 203 -0.65 -17.74 21.84
N LEU A 204 -1.81 -17.73 22.48
CA LEU A 204 -3.02 -17.10 21.93
C LEU A 204 -3.07 -15.58 22.12
N ASP A 205 -2.21 -15.00 22.95
CA ASP A 205 -2.33 -13.59 23.31
C ASP A 205 -1.98 -12.67 22.14
N SER A 206 -1.04 -13.05 21.27
CA SER A 206 -0.75 -12.29 20.04
C SER A 206 -1.95 -12.21 19.10
N VAL A 207 -2.71 -13.31 18.95
CA VAL A 207 -3.90 -13.37 18.10
C VAL A 207 -5.03 -12.54 18.72
N LYS A 208 -5.22 -12.63 20.04
CA LYS A 208 -6.19 -11.80 20.76
C LYS A 208 -5.85 -10.32 20.67
N GLN A 209 -4.57 -9.95 20.78
CA GLN A 209 -4.12 -8.56 20.67
C GLN A 209 -4.45 -7.98 19.29
N LEU A 210 -4.18 -8.72 18.21
CA LEU A 210 -4.56 -8.32 16.85
C LEU A 210 -6.08 -8.18 16.69
N TRP A 211 -6.84 -9.14 17.22
CA TRP A 211 -8.30 -9.14 17.17
C TRP A 211 -8.90 -7.96 17.94
N VAL A 212 -8.43 -7.71 19.16
CA VAL A 212 -8.86 -6.58 19.99
C VAL A 212 -8.45 -5.28 19.32
N GLY A 213 -7.23 -5.17 18.79
CA GLY A 213 -6.74 -3.99 18.08
C GLY A 213 -7.55 -3.63 16.83
N MET A 214 -8.08 -4.63 16.12
CA MET A 214 -8.99 -4.41 14.99
C MET A 214 -10.37 -3.88 15.42
N LEU A 215 -10.82 -4.22 16.64
CA LEU A 215 -12.11 -3.78 17.18
C LEU A 215 -12.02 -2.47 17.96
N THR A 216 -10.83 -2.10 18.44
CA THR A 216 -10.63 -0.83 19.14
C THR A 216 -10.79 0.34 18.18
N PRO A 217 -11.54 1.39 18.55
CA PRO A 217 -11.65 2.59 17.74
C PRO A 217 -10.27 3.27 17.64
N SER A 218 -9.90 3.61 16.42
CA SER A 218 -8.72 4.42 16.14
C SER A 218 -8.99 5.88 16.49
N ALA A 219 -7.98 6.59 16.99
CA ALA A 219 -8.06 8.03 17.24
C ALA A 219 -8.08 8.87 15.94
N LEU A 220 -8.34 8.26 14.77
CA LEU A 220 -8.74 9.03 13.58
C LEU A 220 -10.02 9.86 13.78
N ALA A 221 -10.77 9.58 14.86
CA ALA A 221 -11.88 10.40 15.33
C ALA A 221 -11.44 11.69 16.07
N ASP A 222 -10.16 11.82 16.47
CA ASP A 222 -9.65 13.08 17.02
C ASP A 222 -9.47 14.09 15.88
N VAL A 223 -10.10 15.24 16.08
CA VAL A 223 -10.18 16.38 15.14
C VAL A 223 -8.79 16.89 14.72
N ASP A 224 -7.77 16.64 15.55
CA ASP A 224 -6.39 17.05 15.31
C ASP A 224 -5.66 16.18 14.27
N TYR A 225 -6.11 14.94 14.03
CA TYR A 225 -5.47 14.04 13.07
C TYR A 225 -5.95 14.28 11.62
N LEU A 226 -7.19 14.72 11.43
CA LEU A 226 -7.79 14.86 10.10
C LEU A 226 -7.70 16.31 9.59
N SER A 227 -6.48 16.79 9.38
CA SER A 227 -6.26 18.11 8.80
C SER A 227 -6.91 18.24 7.42
N ILE A 228 -7.43 19.43 7.09
CA ILE A 228 -8.05 19.74 5.79
C ILE A 228 -7.20 19.26 4.60
N PRO A 229 -5.86 19.45 4.60
CA PRO A 229 -5.00 18.90 3.55
C PRO A 229 -5.13 17.39 3.32
N ARG A 230 -5.18 16.61 4.40
CA ARG A 230 -5.27 15.15 4.34
C ARG A 230 -6.61 14.70 3.79
N LEU A 231 -7.68 15.40 4.18
CA LEU A 231 -9.02 15.12 3.65
C LEU A 231 -9.10 15.39 2.14
N VAL A 232 -8.47 16.49 1.69
CA VAL A 232 -8.38 16.83 0.26
C VAL A 232 -7.57 15.79 -0.49
N MET A 233 -6.45 15.31 0.07
CA MET A 233 -5.64 14.27 -0.55
C MET A 233 -6.40 12.95 -0.69
N LEU A 234 -7.08 12.51 0.38
CA LEU A 234 -7.90 11.30 0.36
C LEU A 234 -9.05 11.45 -0.64
N GLY A 235 -9.73 12.60 -0.66
CA GLY A 235 -10.76 12.92 -1.63
C GLY A 235 -10.24 12.86 -3.07
N ALA A 236 -9.05 13.42 -3.34
CA ALA A 236 -8.42 13.37 -4.65
C ALA A 236 -8.07 11.93 -5.07
N VAL A 237 -7.53 11.12 -4.16
CA VAL A 237 -7.21 9.70 -4.40
C VAL A 237 -8.48 8.90 -4.72
N MET A 238 -9.56 9.09 -3.95
CA MET A 238 -10.85 8.44 -4.22
C MET A 238 -11.48 8.91 -5.53
N PHE A 239 -11.35 10.20 -5.86
CA PHE A 239 -11.80 10.73 -7.15
C PHE A 239 -11.04 10.10 -8.33
N VAL A 240 -9.71 9.97 -8.22
CA VAL A 240 -8.89 9.28 -9.22
C VAL A 240 -9.33 7.83 -9.37
N GLN A 241 -9.69 7.14 -8.29
CA GLN A 241 -10.20 5.77 -8.36
C GLN A 241 -11.53 5.69 -9.11
N ILE A 242 -12.48 6.57 -8.82
CA ILE A 242 -13.77 6.61 -9.51
C ILE A 242 -13.54 6.85 -11.01
N CYS A 243 -12.77 7.88 -11.37
CA CYS A 243 -12.47 8.18 -12.77
C CYS A 243 -11.76 7.02 -13.47
N THR A 244 -10.80 6.38 -12.82
CA THR A 244 -10.07 5.25 -13.41
C THR A 244 -10.97 4.02 -13.60
N SER A 245 -11.90 3.78 -12.68
CA SER A 245 -12.88 2.70 -12.81
C SER A 245 -13.82 2.93 -14.00
N LEU A 246 -14.31 4.16 -14.19
CA LEU A 246 -15.17 4.52 -15.34
C LEU A 246 -14.44 4.34 -16.67
N ILE A 247 -13.18 4.78 -16.73
CA ILE A 247 -12.34 4.61 -17.92
C ILE A 247 -12.11 3.13 -18.23
N TYR A 248 -11.83 2.31 -17.22
CA TYR A 248 -11.67 0.87 -17.40
C TYR A 248 -12.93 0.20 -17.94
N PHE A 249 -14.11 0.57 -17.43
CA PHE A 249 -15.37 0.03 -17.95
C PHE A 249 -15.61 0.41 -19.41
N ASN A 250 -15.25 1.64 -19.79
CA ASN A 250 -15.37 2.11 -21.18
C ASN A 250 -14.39 1.39 -22.12
N ASP A 251 -13.15 1.17 -21.69
CA ASP A 251 -12.07 0.61 -22.52
C ASP A 251 -11.83 -0.89 -22.31
N ARG A 252 -12.72 -1.59 -21.61
CA ARG A 252 -12.51 -2.99 -21.22
C ARG A 252 -12.13 -3.88 -22.40
N LEU A 253 -12.68 -3.60 -23.58
CA LEU A 253 -12.54 -4.41 -24.79
C LEU A 253 -11.20 -4.20 -25.53
N SER A 254 -10.52 -3.06 -25.35
CA SER A 254 -9.23 -2.78 -26.02
C SER A 254 -8.03 -3.43 -25.31
N ILE A 255 -8.23 -3.89 -24.07
CA ILE A 255 -7.19 -4.48 -23.22
C ILE A 255 -7.12 -6.00 -23.41
N SER A 256 -5.91 -6.56 -23.38
CA SER A 256 -5.64 -8.01 -23.43
C SER A 256 -6.36 -8.77 -22.30
N LEU A 257 -6.67 -10.04 -22.52
CA LEU A 257 -7.43 -10.85 -21.56
C LEU A 257 -6.72 -11.04 -20.21
N THR A 258 -5.40 -11.15 -20.22
CA THR A 258 -4.57 -11.31 -19.01
C THR A 258 -4.52 -10.02 -18.20
N ALA A 259 -4.24 -8.88 -18.84
CA ALA A 259 -4.27 -7.57 -18.18
C ALA A 259 -5.67 -7.26 -17.64
N ARG A 260 -6.73 -7.59 -18.39
CA ARG A 260 -8.13 -7.40 -17.94
C ARG A 260 -8.42 -8.16 -16.64
N GLN A 261 -7.89 -9.37 -16.46
CA GLN A 261 -8.07 -10.14 -15.24
C GLN A 261 -7.36 -9.52 -14.04
N ILE A 262 -6.12 -9.04 -14.23
CA ILE A 262 -5.34 -8.33 -13.19
C ILE A 262 -6.05 -7.03 -12.78
N TRP A 263 -6.50 -6.24 -13.76
CA TRP A 263 -7.27 -5.01 -13.52
C TRP A 263 -8.53 -5.26 -12.70
N ARG A 264 -9.29 -6.30 -13.05
CA ARG A 264 -10.50 -6.68 -12.32
C ARG A 264 -10.17 -7.10 -10.88
N GLN A 265 -9.12 -7.89 -10.68
CA GLN A 265 -8.70 -8.30 -9.33
C GLN A 265 -8.29 -7.09 -8.49
N LEU A 266 -7.54 -6.15 -9.07
CA LEU A 266 -7.07 -4.96 -8.38
C LEU A 266 -8.22 -4.00 -8.05
N GLN A 267 -9.22 -3.86 -8.94
CA GLN A 267 -10.45 -3.13 -8.64
C GLN A 267 -11.26 -3.76 -7.50
N ILE A 268 -11.43 -5.08 -7.52
CA ILE A 268 -12.11 -5.79 -6.44
C ILE A 268 -11.31 -5.63 -5.14
N LEU A 269 -9.98 -5.70 -5.18
CA LEU A 269 -9.12 -5.47 -4.02
C LEU A 269 -9.32 -4.07 -3.43
N VAL A 270 -9.32 -3.02 -4.27
CA VAL A 270 -9.55 -1.64 -3.79
C VAL A 270 -10.94 -1.49 -3.16
N LEU A 271 -11.99 -2.02 -3.81
CA LEU A 271 -13.35 -2.00 -3.26
C LEU A 271 -13.43 -2.75 -1.93
N LEU A 272 -12.72 -3.85 -1.82
CA LEU A 272 -12.70 -4.65 -0.62
C LEU A 272 -12.01 -3.92 0.52
N LEU A 273 -10.82 -3.36 0.26
CA LEU A 273 -10.09 -2.54 1.21
C LEU A 273 -10.96 -1.37 1.70
N THR A 274 -11.59 -0.63 0.79
CA THR A 274 -12.47 0.49 1.19
C THR A 274 -13.67 0.00 2.01
N THR A 275 -14.31 -1.13 1.65
CA THR A 275 -15.42 -1.67 2.46
C THR A 275 -14.96 -2.12 3.84
N CYS A 276 -13.82 -2.80 3.95
CA CYS A 276 -13.26 -3.21 5.24
C CYS A 276 -13.00 -1.99 6.12
N PHE A 277 -12.38 -0.94 5.58
CA PHE A 277 -12.07 0.25 6.37
C PHE A 277 -13.30 1.11 6.69
N VAL A 278 -14.35 1.12 5.86
CA VAL A 278 -15.62 1.80 6.22
C VAL A 278 -16.36 1.06 7.33
N LEU A 279 -16.27 -0.27 7.36
CA LEU A 279 -16.98 -1.09 8.35
C LEU A 279 -16.23 -1.21 9.69
N LEU A 280 -14.91 -1.00 9.70
CA LEU A 280 -14.08 -1.18 10.88
C LEU A 280 -13.79 0.15 11.58
N PRO A 281 -13.91 0.21 12.92
CA PRO A 281 -13.60 1.41 13.68
C PRO A 281 -12.09 1.68 13.80
N SER A 282 -11.24 0.73 13.40
CA SER A 282 -9.78 0.77 13.53
C SER A 282 -9.05 1.42 12.35
N THR A 283 -9.65 2.37 11.61
CA THR A 283 -9.00 2.95 10.43
C THR A 283 -7.72 3.68 10.82
N THR A 284 -6.61 3.36 10.15
CA THR A 284 -5.29 3.96 10.41
C THR A 284 -4.73 4.63 9.15
N PRO A 285 -3.63 5.40 9.27
CA PRO A 285 -2.96 5.99 8.10
C PRO A 285 -2.43 4.93 7.12
N ALA A 286 -2.00 3.76 7.64
CA ALA A 286 -1.61 2.64 6.79
C ALA A 286 -2.78 2.14 5.93
N SER A 287 -4.01 2.22 6.45
CA SER A 287 -5.23 1.87 5.71
C SER A 287 -5.42 2.76 4.48
N PHE A 288 -5.31 4.09 4.65
CA PHE A 288 -5.43 5.00 3.51
C PHE A 288 -4.25 4.91 2.54
N MET A 289 -3.04 4.69 3.06
CA MET A 289 -1.87 4.50 2.21
C MET A 289 -1.98 3.21 1.38
N SER A 290 -2.49 2.11 1.95
CA SER A 290 -2.72 0.86 1.22
C SER A 290 -3.71 1.02 0.05
N ILE A 291 -4.79 1.77 0.27
CA ILE A 291 -5.76 2.13 -0.77
C ILE A 291 -5.09 3.01 -1.84
N GLY A 292 -4.38 4.06 -1.41
CA GLY A 292 -3.71 4.98 -2.30
C GLY A 292 -2.66 4.30 -3.18
N LEU A 293 -1.91 3.33 -2.64
CA LEU A 293 -0.93 2.54 -3.39
C LEU A 293 -1.59 1.69 -4.49
N CYS A 294 -2.71 1.04 -4.16
CA CYS A 294 -3.49 0.30 -5.17
C CYS A 294 -4.03 1.25 -6.25
N ILE A 295 -4.53 2.43 -5.87
CA ILE A 295 -5.04 3.43 -6.82
C ILE A 295 -3.92 3.99 -7.69
N SER A 296 -2.72 4.19 -7.13
CA SER A 296 -1.56 4.66 -7.89
C SER A 296 -1.14 3.69 -8.99
N LEU A 297 -1.35 2.38 -8.83
CA LEU A 297 -1.13 1.39 -9.90
C LEU A 297 -2.13 1.57 -11.05
N MET A 298 -3.32 2.09 -10.76
CA MET A 298 -4.40 2.26 -11.72
C MET A 298 -4.38 3.63 -12.41
N ALA A 299 -4.00 4.66 -11.66
CA ALA A 299 -4.04 6.06 -12.07
C ALA A 299 -3.40 6.40 -13.44
N PRO A 300 -2.34 5.71 -13.93
CA PRO A 300 -1.80 6.03 -15.24
C PRO A 300 -2.81 5.91 -16.40
N LEU A 301 -3.86 5.08 -16.29
CA LEU A 301 -4.92 5.00 -17.34
C LEU A 301 -5.61 6.36 -17.54
N LEU A 302 -5.84 7.08 -16.45
CA LEU A 302 -6.44 8.40 -16.48
C LEU A 302 -5.48 9.41 -17.12
N LEU A 303 -4.21 9.39 -16.70
CA LEU A 303 -3.19 10.30 -17.20
C LEU A 303 -2.87 10.10 -18.69
N PHE A 304 -3.10 8.90 -19.24
CA PHE A 304 -2.93 8.61 -20.66
C PHE A 304 -4.05 9.14 -21.54
N LYS A 305 -5.28 9.23 -21.01
CA LYS A 305 -6.42 9.74 -21.77
C LYS A 305 -6.51 11.26 -21.79
N ILE A 306 -5.97 11.93 -20.78
CA ILE A 306 -5.96 13.38 -20.72
C ILE A 306 -4.79 13.89 -21.57
N GLU A 307 -5.07 14.77 -22.54
CA GLU A 307 -4.03 15.38 -23.38
C GLU A 307 -2.97 16.12 -22.53
N GLY A 308 -1.70 16.03 -22.95
CA GLY A 308 -0.52 16.16 -22.09
C GLY A 308 -0.46 17.35 -21.13
N ALA A 309 -1.05 18.52 -21.44
CA ALA A 309 -1.10 19.64 -20.51
C ALA A 309 -1.99 19.37 -19.28
N GLY A 310 -3.14 18.72 -19.47
CA GLY A 310 -4.05 18.39 -18.37
C GLY A 310 -3.49 17.30 -17.46
N SER A 311 -2.76 16.34 -18.02
CA SER A 311 -2.07 15.27 -17.28
C SER A 311 -0.99 15.85 -16.35
N MET A 312 -0.22 16.83 -16.83
CA MET A 312 0.76 17.52 -15.99
C MET A 312 0.12 18.29 -14.85
N ILE A 313 -0.95 19.04 -15.14
CA ILE A 313 -1.65 19.83 -14.11
C ILE A 313 -2.21 18.89 -13.04
N ALA A 314 -2.81 17.75 -13.42
CA ALA A 314 -3.31 16.76 -12.48
C ALA A 314 -2.19 16.17 -11.59
N PHE A 315 -1.02 15.89 -12.17
CA PHE A 315 0.12 15.37 -11.40
C PHE A 315 0.71 16.41 -10.44
N TYR A 316 0.94 17.65 -10.91
CA TYR A 316 1.50 18.71 -10.07
C TYR A 316 0.52 19.17 -8.98
N THR A 317 -0.79 19.15 -9.25
CA THR A 317 -1.79 19.42 -8.21
C THR A 317 -1.79 18.34 -7.15
N LEU A 318 -1.72 17.05 -7.53
CA LEU A 318 -1.54 15.95 -6.57
C LEU A 318 -0.26 16.08 -5.74
N LEU A 319 0.86 16.45 -6.38
CA LEU A 319 2.13 16.66 -5.69
C LEU A 319 2.07 17.87 -4.74
N GLY A 320 1.43 18.98 -5.16
CA GLY A 320 1.21 20.15 -4.31
C GLY A 320 0.31 19.85 -3.12
N ILE A 321 -0.76 19.07 -3.31
CA ILE A 321 -1.63 18.60 -2.23
C ILE A 321 -0.86 17.68 -1.28
N ALA A 322 -0.03 16.77 -1.79
CA ALA A 322 0.79 15.89 -0.97
C ALA A 322 1.80 16.68 -0.12
N LEU A 323 2.45 17.69 -0.69
CA LEU A 323 3.35 18.58 0.07
C LEU A 323 2.61 19.42 1.11
N TRP A 324 1.35 19.79 0.84
CA TRP A 324 0.51 20.51 1.80
C TRP A 324 -0.05 19.62 2.92
N ALA A 325 -0.15 18.30 2.66
CA ALA A 325 -0.66 17.32 3.61
C ALA A 325 0.38 16.83 4.63
N ILE A 326 1.66 17.05 4.33
CA ILE A 326 2.80 16.82 5.23
C ILE A 326 2.77 17.86 6.35
#